data_AF-A0A7V9K0H4-F1
#
_entry.id   AF-A0A7V9K0H4-F1
#
_cell.length_a   1.000
_cell.length_b   1.000
_cell.length_c   1.000
_cell.angle_alpha   90.00
_cell.angle_beta   90.00
_cell.angle_gamma   90.00
#
_symmetry.space_group_name_H-M   'P 1'
#
loop_
_entity.id
_entity.type
_entity.pdbx_description
1 polymer ?
#
loop_
_entity_poly.entity_id
_entity_poly.type
_entity_poly.pdbx_seq_one_letter_code
_entity_poly.pdbx_strand_id
1 'polypeptide(L)'
;MFLTLFGKNNILNAAVEKLILLAQQPLKRLMTLHLMTLTIPPGKSLRLGQDFQSVYPDMLTKLSIAGLISLLEKKDTTPDSLLESGARDWANLPDRMHFIADFFRCCQQVKELFDVPFTETQVNNMKNGLPPGGEL
;
A
#
# COMPACT_ATOMS: atom_id res chain seq x y z
N MET A 1 -21.56 -29.01 -10.33
CA MET A 1 -22.91 -29.54 -10.60
C MET A 1 -23.86 -29.04 -9.51
N PHE A 2 -24.48 -27.87 -9.70
CA PHE A 2 -25.64 -27.44 -8.91
C PHE A 2 -26.66 -26.78 -9.84
N LEU A 3 -27.91 -27.17 -9.61
CA LEU A 3 -29.00 -27.15 -10.56
C LEU A 3 -29.47 -25.75 -10.97
N THR A 4 -29.44 -25.57 -12.28
CA THR A 4 -30.41 -24.88 -13.13
C THR A 4 -31.84 -24.79 -12.56
N LEU A 5 -32.22 -23.60 -12.11
CA LEU A 5 -33.59 -23.15 -11.83
C LEU A 5 -33.79 -21.80 -12.57
N PHE A 6 -34.27 -21.88 -13.82
CA PHE A 6 -33.86 -21.04 -14.96
C PHE A 6 -34.53 -19.65 -15.15
N GLY A 7 -35.24 -19.08 -14.18
CA GLY A 7 -35.91 -17.78 -14.37
C GLY A 7 -35.64 -16.76 -13.26
N LYS A 8 -35.92 -17.15 -12.01
CA LYS A 8 -35.72 -16.29 -10.83
C LYS A 8 -34.25 -16.21 -10.37
N ASN A 9 -33.48 -17.29 -10.55
CA ASN A 9 -32.06 -17.27 -10.19
C ASN A 9 -31.24 -16.38 -11.11
N ASN A 10 -31.64 -16.13 -12.35
CA ASN A 10 -30.87 -15.28 -13.25
C ASN A 10 -30.91 -13.80 -12.80
N ILE A 11 -32.10 -13.30 -12.45
CA ILE A 11 -32.25 -11.91 -11.95
C ILE A 11 -31.56 -11.75 -10.59
N LEU A 12 -31.73 -12.73 -9.69
CA LEU A 12 -31.05 -12.69 -8.39
C LEU A 12 -29.53 -12.77 -8.54
N ASN A 13 -29.01 -13.65 -9.40
CA ASN A 13 -27.58 -13.76 -9.66
C ASN A 13 -27.03 -12.48 -10.29
N ALA A 14 -27.71 -11.91 -11.28
CA ALA A 14 -27.32 -10.64 -11.89
C ALA A 14 -27.36 -9.48 -10.88
N ALA A 15 -28.34 -9.47 -9.98
CA ALA A 15 -28.42 -8.49 -8.90
C ALA A 15 -27.27 -8.67 -7.88
N VAL A 16 -26.91 -9.91 -7.55
CA VAL A 16 -25.78 -10.24 -6.66
C VAL A 16 -24.46 -9.85 -7.32
N GLU A 17 -24.23 -10.18 -8.59
CA GLU A 17 -23.03 -9.78 -9.34
C GLU A 17 -22.90 -8.25 -9.40
N LYS A 18 -24.01 -7.56 -9.68
CA LYS A 18 -24.05 -6.10 -9.66
C LYS A 18 -23.73 -5.55 -8.27
N LEU A 19 -24.28 -6.14 -7.21
CA LEU A 19 -23.98 -5.75 -5.83
C LEU A 19 -22.51 -5.96 -5.50
N ILE A 20 -21.93 -7.10 -5.90
CA ILE A 20 -20.50 -7.40 -5.70
C ILE A 20 -19.65 -6.33 -6.39
N LEU A 21 -19.93 -6.01 -7.66
CA LEU A 21 -19.19 -4.98 -8.40
C LEU A 21 -19.30 -3.61 -7.75
N LEU A 22 -20.50 -3.24 -7.26
CA LEU A 22 -20.74 -1.98 -6.55
C LEU A 22 -20.05 -1.93 -5.18
N ALA A 23 -19.97 -3.06 -4.47
CA ALA A 23 -19.40 -3.14 -3.14
C ALA A 23 -17.86 -3.23 -3.13
N GLN A 24 -17.26 -3.80 -4.18
CA GLN A 24 -15.81 -4.04 -4.26
C GLN A 24 -14.98 -2.77 -4.06
N GLN A 25 -15.31 -1.68 -4.78
CA GLN A 25 -14.55 -0.43 -4.72
C GLN A 25 -14.65 0.26 -3.34
N PRO A 26 -15.86 0.51 -2.79
CA PRO A 26 -16.01 1.04 -1.44
C PRO A 26 -15.32 0.20 -0.37
N LEU A 27 -15.41 -1.14 -0.49
CA LEU A 27 -14.77 -2.04 0.48
C LEU A 27 -13.24 -1.90 0.45
N LYS A 28 -12.61 -1.88 -0.73
CA LYS A 28 -11.16 -1.68 -0.87
C LYS A 28 -10.68 -0.38 -0.23
N ARG A 29 -11.45 0.69 -0.41
CA ARG A 29 -11.16 2.00 0.20
C ARG A 29 -11.25 1.93 1.73
N LEU A 30 -12.31 1.35 2.27
CA LEU A 30 -12.46 1.18 3.71
C LEU A 30 -11.36 0.29 4.31
N MET A 31 -10.99 -0.79 3.61
CA MET A 31 -9.87 -1.64 4.02
C MET A 31 -8.56 -0.85 4.06
N THR A 32 -8.26 -0.08 3.00
CA THR A 32 -7.05 0.75 2.94
C THR A 32 -7.04 1.79 4.06
N LEU A 33 -8.16 2.48 4.27
CA LEU A 33 -8.28 3.58 5.22
C LEU A 33 -8.18 3.11 6.68
N HIS A 34 -8.73 1.94 7.00
CA HIS A 34 -8.91 1.55 8.40
C HIS A 34 -8.14 0.31 8.83
N LEU A 35 -7.86 -0.62 7.93
CA LEU A 35 -7.37 -1.95 8.27
C LEU A 35 -5.93 -2.20 7.82
N MET A 36 -5.47 -1.54 6.75
CA MET A 36 -4.14 -1.79 6.21
C MET A 36 -3.06 -1.02 6.98
N THR A 37 -2.08 -1.78 7.44
CA THR A 37 -0.99 -1.29 8.27
C THR A 37 0.31 -1.90 7.77
N LEU A 38 1.38 -1.10 7.76
CA LEU A 38 2.74 -1.51 7.46
C LEU A 38 3.59 -1.27 8.70
N THR A 39 4.17 -2.33 9.23
CA THR A 39 5.17 -2.21 10.31
C THR A 39 6.55 -2.09 9.68
N ILE A 40 7.34 -1.14 10.17
CA ILE A 40 8.70 -0.88 9.71
C ILE A 40 9.65 -0.83 10.91
N PRO A 41 10.91 -1.27 10.77
CA PRO A 41 11.93 -1.05 11.79
C PRO A 41 12.13 0.43 12.16
N PRO A 42 12.43 0.76 13.43
CA PRO A 42 12.39 -0.10 14.62
C PRO A 42 10.99 -0.12 15.27
N GLY A 43 10.07 -0.95 14.74
CA GLY A 43 8.73 -1.18 15.32
C GLY A 43 7.69 -0.09 15.07
N LYS A 44 7.93 0.83 14.13
CA LYS A 44 6.96 1.88 13.77
C LYS A 44 5.85 1.29 12.91
N SER A 45 4.60 1.57 13.30
CA SER A 45 3.42 1.12 12.56
C SER A 45 2.81 2.28 11.77
N LEU A 46 2.69 2.11 10.46
CA LEU A 46 2.12 3.09 9.52
C LEU A 46 0.76 2.59 9.03
N ARG A 47 -0.27 3.44 9.11
CA ARG A 47 -1.58 3.14 8.52
C ARG A 47 -1.61 3.66 7.09
N LEU A 48 -1.86 2.79 6.12
CA LEU A 48 -1.66 3.13 4.70
C LEU A 48 -2.60 4.23 4.20
N GLY A 49 -3.81 4.32 4.76
CA GLY A 49 -4.75 5.40 4.43
C GLY A 49 -4.66 6.64 5.31
N GLN A 50 -3.58 6.80 6.08
CA GLN A 50 -3.34 8.03 6.85
C GLN A 50 -2.12 8.75 6.30
N ASP A 51 -2.21 10.07 6.28
CA ASP A 51 -1.09 10.93 5.94
C ASP A 51 0.08 10.73 6.91
N PHE A 52 1.29 10.79 6.36
CA PHE A 52 2.49 10.78 7.18
C PHE A 52 2.50 11.95 8.15
N GLN A 53 2.73 11.65 9.43
CA GLN A 53 2.88 12.65 10.50
C GLN A 53 4.34 13.10 10.67
N SER A 54 5.26 12.58 9.86
CA SER A 54 6.68 12.97 9.85
C SER A 54 6.92 14.19 8.95
N VAL A 55 8.16 14.68 8.93
CA VAL A 55 8.63 15.68 7.96
C VAL A 55 9.62 15.03 7.00
N TYR A 56 9.81 15.64 5.83
CA TYR A 56 10.93 15.28 4.97
C TYR A 56 12.26 15.66 5.65
N PRO A 57 13.31 14.83 5.54
CA PRO A 57 14.64 15.22 5.94
C PRO A 57 15.12 16.45 5.16
N ASP A 58 15.88 17.35 5.78
CA ASP A 58 16.29 18.64 5.18
C ASP A 58 16.93 18.51 3.79
N MET A 59 17.78 17.49 3.61
CA MET A 59 18.45 17.19 2.34
C MET A 59 17.47 16.83 1.21
N LEU A 60 16.30 16.31 1.58
CA LEU A 60 15.26 15.87 0.66
C LEU A 60 14.07 16.82 0.62
N THR A 61 14.07 17.94 1.36
CA THR A 61 13.00 18.95 1.26
C THR A 61 12.94 19.58 -0.14
N LYS A 62 14.09 19.74 -0.80
CA LYS A 62 14.16 20.18 -2.21
C LYS A 62 14.90 19.15 -3.04
N LEU A 63 14.20 18.56 -3.99
CA LEU A 63 14.79 17.59 -4.91
C LEU A 63 15.55 18.32 -6.02
N SER A 64 16.74 17.85 -6.34
CA SER A 64 17.62 18.44 -7.36
C SER A 64 17.88 17.50 -8.55
N ILE A 65 17.57 16.21 -8.41
CA ILE A 65 17.83 15.21 -9.43
C ILE A 65 16.68 15.22 -10.45
N ALA A 66 16.94 15.74 -11.65
CA ALA A 66 15.94 15.91 -12.70
C ALA A 66 15.15 14.63 -13.01
N GLY A 67 15.83 13.49 -13.11
CA GLY A 67 15.17 12.20 -13.37
C GLY A 67 14.20 11.76 -12.27
N LEU A 68 14.51 12.08 -11.01
CA LEU A 68 13.63 11.80 -9.87
C LEU A 68 12.41 12.73 -9.90
N ILE A 69 12.63 14.03 -10.15
CA ILE A 69 11.55 15.02 -10.27
C ILE A 69 10.57 14.58 -11.37
N SER A 70 11.06 14.25 -12.56
CA SER A 70 10.21 13.79 -13.66
C SER A 70 9.50 12.46 -13.40
N LEU A 71 10.00 11.63 -12.49
CA LEU A 71 9.32 10.41 -12.05
C LEU A 71 8.19 10.75 -11.08
N LEU A 72 8.46 11.62 -10.10
CA LEU A 72 7.49 12.02 -9.09
C LEU A 72 6.36 12.84 -9.72
N GLU A 73 6.62 13.76 -10.64
CA GLU A 73 5.58 14.50 -11.37
C GLU A 73 4.53 13.60 -12.06
N LYS A 74 4.87 12.33 -12.36
CA LYS A 74 3.95 11.37 -12.98
C LYS A 74 3.13 10.56 -11.97
N LYS A 75 3.52 10.55 -10.70
CA LYS A 75 3.03 9.60 -9.68
C LYS A 75 2.55 10.29 -8.42
N ASP A 76 3.27 11.32 -8.00
CA ASP A 76 2.98 12.15 -6.85
C ASP A 76 1.92 13.20 -7.21
N THR A 77 0.78 13.12 -6.56
CA THR A 77 -0.34 14.04 -6.78
C THR A 77 -0.29 15.28 -5.89
N THR A 78 0.57 15.29 -4.87
CA THR A 78 0.75 16.38 -3.91
C THR A 78 2.24 16.71 -3.73
N PRO A 79 2.90 17.21 -4.80
CA PRO A 79 4.34 17.39 -4.82
C PRO A 79 4.85 18.26 -3.67
N ASP A 80 5.94 17.81 -3.06
CA ASP A 80 6.61 18.47 -1.92
C ASP A 80 5.71 18.71 -0.70
N SER A 81 4.62 17.95 -0.60
CA SER A 81 3.70 17.96 0.53
C SER A 81 3.53 16.56 1.10
N LEU A 82 3.19 16.46 2.38
CA LEU A 82 2.74 15.21 3.01
C LEU A 82 1.24 15.20 3.25
N LEU A 83 0.54 16.28 2.89
CA LEU A 83 -0.90 16.31 2.87
C LEU A 83 -1.41 15.41 1.74
N GLU A 84 -2.43 14.63 2.06
CA GLU A 84 -2.99 13.60 1.18
C GLU A 84 -1.95 12.57 0.70
N SER A 85 -0.94 12.29 1.53
CA SER A 85 0.03 11.21 1.30
C SER A 85 -0.56 9.83 1.58
N GLY A 86 -1.62 9.74 2.39
CA GLY A 86 -2.34 8.49 2.66
C GLY A 86 -3.06 7.95 1.43
N ALA A 87 -2.90 6.65 1.16
CA ALA A 87 -3.55 6.01 0.03
C ALA A 87 -5.08 5.92 0.23
N ARG A 88 -5.87 6.28 -0.78
CA ARG A 88 -7.33 6.17 -0.74
C ARG A 88 -7.82 4.75 -1.07
N ASP A 89 -7.15 4.08 -2.00
CA ASP A 89 -7.34 2.69 -2.44
C ASP A 89 -5.98 2.08 -2.78
N TRP A 90 -5.43 1.25 -1.89
CA TRP A 90 -4.13 0.60 -2.10
C TRP A 90 -4.08 -0.31 -3.34
N ALA A 91 -5.23 -0.78 -3.83
CA ALA A 91 -5.30 -1.57 -5.05
C ALA A 91 -5.14 -0.71 -6.32
N ASN A 92 -5.29 0.61 -6.20
CA ASN A 92 -5.02 1.56 -7.27
C ASN A 92 -3.51 1.81 -7.38
N LEU A 93 -2.92 1.51 -8.54
CA LEU A 93 -1.47 1.62 -8.72
C LEU A 93 -0.96 3.06 -8.55
N PRO A 94 -1.53 4.09 -9.21
CA PRO A 94 -1.13 5.48 -8.96
C PRO A 94 -1.12 5.87 -7.47
N ASP A 95 -2.22 5.60 -6.77
CA ASP A 95 -2.40 5.93 -5.36
C ASP A 95 -1.36 5.25 -4.46
N ARG A 96 -1.12 3.96 -4.70
CA ARG A 96 -0.07 3.21 -4.02
C ARG A 96 1.33 3.77 -4.30
N MET A 97 1.62 4.14 -5.56
CA MET A 97 2.93 4.67 -5.92
C MET A 97 3.19 6.05 -5.32
N HIS A 98 2.14 6.88 -5.19
CA HIS A 98 2.18 8.14 -4.47
C HIS A 98 2.62 7.94 -3.02
N PHE A 99 1.89 7.11 -2.25
CA PHE A 99 2.25 6.78 -0.87
C PHE A 99 3.68 6.24 -0.75
N ILE A 100 4.08 5.33 -1.64
CA ILE A 100 5.42 4.72 -1.62
C ILE A 100 6.50 5.79 -1.85
N ALA A 101 6.29 6.76 -2.74
CA ALA A 101 7.25 7.82 -2.98
C ALA A 101 7.50 8.66 -1.72
N ASP A 102 6.43 9.09 -1.05
CA ASP A 102 6.52 9.85 0.20
C ASP A 102 7.14 9.02 1.32
N PHE A 103 6.79 7.72 1.41
CA PHE A 103 7.40 6.78 2.33
C PHE A 103 8.93 6.75 2.18
N PHE A 104 9.42 6.53 0.96
CA PHE A 104 10.86 6.48 0.70
C PHE A 104 11.54 7.82 1.03
N ARG A 105 10.90 8.94 0.73
CA ARG A 105 11.44 10.28 1.01
C ARG A 105 11.49 10.57 2.51
N CYS A 106 10.43 10.27 3.26
CA CYS A 106 10.39 10.42 4.72
C CYS A 106 11.36 9.50 5.44
N CYS A 107 11.51 8.27 4.97
CA CYS A 107 12.27 7.24 5.66
C CYS A 107 13.70 7.06 5.16
N GLN A 108 14.18 7.90 4.22
CA GLN A 108 15.51 7.75 3.61
C GLN A 108 16.67 7.74 4.61
N GLN A 109 16.52 8.41 5.76
CA GLN A 109 17.56 8.49 6.80
C GLN A 109 17.39 7.47 7.93
N VAL A 110 16.36 6.61 7.87
CA VAL A 110 16.15 5.54 8.85
C VAL A 110 17.10 4.40 8.52
N LYS A 111 18.18 4.27 9.28
CA LYS A 111 19.29 3.35 8.97
C LYS A 111 18.85 1.88 9.03
N GLU A 112 17.96 1.56 9.96
CA GLU A 112 17.44 0.22 10.21
C GLU A 112 16.67 -0.35 9.00
N LEU A 113 16.17 0.52 8.09
CA LEU A 113 15.54 0.07 6.85
C LEU A 113 16.53 -0.46 5.81
N PHE A 114 17.83 -0.23 6.01
CA PHE A 114 18.89 -0.73 5.15
C PHE A 114 19.54 -1.99 5.71
N ASP A 115 19.15 -2.43 6.91
CA ASP A 115 19.60 -3.68 7.48
C ASP A 115 19.01 -4.88 6.72
N VAL A 116 19.65 -6.04 6.89
CA VAL A 116 19.15 -7.28 6.28
C VAL A 116 17.77 -7.58 6.86
N PRO A 117 16.70 -7.64 6.04
CA PRO A 117 15.33 -7.70 6.55
C PRO A 117 14.96 -9.06 7.14
N PHE A 118 15.69 -10.11 6.79
CA PHE A 118 15.40 -11.48 7.21
C PHE A 118 16.70 -12.22 7.55
N THR A 119 16.66 -13.01 8.61
CA THR A 119 17.72 -13.97 8.95
C THR A 119 17.87 -15.04 7.87
N GLU A 120 19.04 -15.68 7.79
CA GLU A 120 19.27 -16.80 6.86
C GLU A 120 18.23 -17.92 7.03
N THR A 121 17.83 -18.21 8.28
CA THR A 121 16.78 -19.19 8.59
C THR A 121 15.43 -18.78 7.99
N GLN A 122 15.02 -17.52 8.15
CA GLN A 122 13.78 -17.01 7.55
C GLN A 122 13.83 -17.07 6.02
N VAL A 123 14.97 -16.71 5.41
CA VAL A 123 15.17 -16.80 3.96
C VAL A 123 15.06 -18.25 3.47
N ASN A 124 15.68 -19.19 4.18
CA ASN A 124 15.60 -20.61 3.83
C ASN A 124 14.17 -21.13 3.94
N ASN A 125 13.41 -20.71 4.96
CA ASN A 125 11.99 -21.05 5.07
C ASN A 125 11.19 -20.54 3.86
N MET A 126 11.34 -19.25 3.52
CA MET A 126 10.64 -18.64 2.39
C MET A 126 10.97 -19.35 1.06
N LYS A 127 12.24 -19.70 0.83
CA LYS A 127 12.66 -20.45 -0.37
C LYS A 127 12.03 -21.85 -0.46
N ASN A 128 11.68 -22.44 0.68
CA ASN A 128 11.00 -23.74 0.76
C ASN A 128 9.46 -23.61 0.80
N GLY A 129 8.91 -22.41 0.58
CA GLY A 129 7.46 -22.17 0.65
C GLY A 129 6.89 -22.16 2.06
N LEU A 130 7.74 -22.05 3.09
CA LEU A 130 7.34 -21.95 4.48
C LEU A 130 7.31 -20.48 4.93
N PRO A 131 6.43 -20.11 5.87
CA PRO A 131 6.42 -18.76 6.42
C PRO A 131 7.76 -18.46 7.13
N PRO A 132 8.32 -17.25 6.96
CA PRO A 132 9.41 -16.78 7.80
C PRO A 132 8.87 -16.69 9.24
N GLY A 133 9.40 -17.49 10.17
CA GLY A 133 9.04 -17.38 11.58
C GLY A 133 9.57 -16.08 12.20
N GLY A 134 9.19 -15.77 13.45
CA GLY A 134 9.65 -14.56 14.15
C GLY A 134 8.85 -13.30 13.78
N GLU A 135 9.41 -12.13 14.13
CA GLU A 135 8.85 -10.84 13.72
C GLU A 135 9.11 -10.58 12.22
N LEU A 136 8.14 -9.93 11.57
CA LEU A 136 8.13 -9.57 10.15
C LEU A 136 8.05 -8.06 9.98
#